data_AF-A0A967Z179-F1
#
_entry.id   AF-A0A967Z179-F1
#
_cell.length_a   1.000
_cell.length_b   1.000
_cell.length_c   1.000
_cell.angle_alpha   90.00
_cell.angle_beta   90.00
_cell.angle_gamma   90.00
#
_symmetry.space_group_name_H-M   'P 1'
#
loop_
_entity.id
_entity.type
_entity.pdbx_description
1 polymer ?
#
loop_
_entity_poly.entity_id
_entity_poly.type
_entity_poly.pdbx_seq_one_letter_code
_entity_poly.pdbx_strand_id
1 'polypeptide(L)' 'MILKEILQKIVESGNFILLSDSEKDWKASDLLNGLSERTLKTCAHHQQGMYIAEINDAGYLGRVIYRVKQKV' A
#
# COMPACT_ATOMS: atom_id res chain seq x y z
N MET A 1 6.18 8.11 -5.70
CA MET A 1 5.24 8.45 -4.62
C MET A 1 5.62 7.65 -3.39
N ILE A 2 5.27 8.14 -2.22
CA ILE A 2 5.49 7.41 -0.97
C ILE A 2 4.26 6.60 -0.59
N LEU A 3 4.45 5.56 0.23
CA LEU A 3 3.39 4.68 0.70
C LEU A 3 2.20 5.45 1.30
N LYS A 4 2.46 6.52 2.06
CA LYS A 4 1.43 7.39 2.63
C LYS A 4 0.44 7.91 1.58
N GLU A 5 0.95 8.45 0.48
CA GLU A 5 0.13 9.04 -0.58
C GLU A 5 -0.71 7.98 -1.29
N ILE A 6 -0.16 6.77 -1.45
CA ILE A 6 -0.88 5.64 -2.02
C ILE A 6 -2.05 5.25 -1.11
N LEU A 7 -1.81 5.09 0.19
CA LEU A 7 -2.84 4.73 1.16
C LEU A 7 -3.93 5.80 1.24
N GLN A 8 -3.56 7.08 1.25
CA GLN A 8 -4.50 8.19 1.22
C GLN A 8 -5.39 8.16 -0.02
N LYS A 9 -4.81 7.99 -1.22
CA LYS A 9 -5.59 7.87 -2.47
C LYS A 9 -6.56 6.70 -2.44
N ILE A 10 -6.17 5.56 -1.85
CA ILE A 10 -7.06 4.40 -1.71
C ILE A 10 -8.25 4.76 -0.81
N VAL A 11 -7.99 5.36 0.35
CA VAL A 11 -9.04 5.79 1.30
C VAL A 11 -9.98 6.81 0.65
N GLU A 12 -9.43 7.82 -0.03
CA GLU A 12 -10.20 8.87 -0.71
C GLU A 12 -11.01 8.35 -1.89
N SER A 13 -10.53 7.31 -2.59
CA SER A 13 -11.25 6.70 -3.70
C SER A 13 -12.56 6.01 -3.28
N GLY A 14 -12.77 5.77 -1.99
CA GLY A 14 -13.95 5.06 -1.47
C GLY A 14 -14.02 3.58 -1.88
N ASN A 15 -12.97 3.06 -2.54
CA ASN A 15 -12.91 1.67 -2.94
C ASN A 15 -12.73 0.77 -1.72
N PHE A 16 -13.64 -0.18 -1.52
CA PHE A 16 -13.55 -1.20 -0.48
C PHE A 16 -12.55 -2.31 -0.86
N ILE A 17 -11.28 -1.92 -1.05
CA ILE A 17 -10.18 -2.87 -1.24
C ILE A 17 -9.48 -3.15 0.09
N LEU A 18 -9.05 -4.40 0.26
CA LEU A 18 -8.18 -4.81 1.36
C LEU A 18 -6.74 -4.92 0.86
N LEU A 19 -5.81 -4.56 1.73
CA LEU A 19 -4.38 -4.68 1.52
C LEU A 19 -3.88 -5.85 2.35
N SER A 20 -3.44 -6.90 1.67
CA SER A 20 -3.00 -8.15 2.27
C SER A 20 -1.48 -8.14 2.40
N ASP A 21 -0.96 -8.29 3.62
CA ASP A 21 0.44 -8.64 3.83
C ASP A 21 0.60 -10.18 3.86
N SER A 22 1.74 -10.69 4.33
CA SER A 22 1.98 -12.13 4.44
C SER A 22 1.17 -12.84 5.53
N GLU A 23 0.55 -12.10 6.45
CA GLU A 23 -0.10 -12.63 7.65
C GLU A 23 -1.61 -12.36 7.67
N LYS A 24 -2.04 -11.17 7.23
CA LYS A 24 -3.44 -10.74 7.31
C LYS A 24 -3.81 -9.63 6.33
N ASP A 25 -5.10 -9.35 6.32
CA ASP A 25 -5.71 -8.32 5.48
C ASP A 25 -5.99 -7.06 6.30
N TRP A 26 -5.78 -5.90 5.67
CA TRP A 26 -5.88 -4.59 6.31
C TRP A 26 -6.72 -3.64 5.48
N LYS A 27 -7.43 -2.71 6.15
CA LYS A 27 -7.95 -1.53 5.46
C LYS A 27 -6.82 -0.52 5.27
N ALA A 28 -6.86 0.22 4.16
CA ALA A 28 -5.89 1.28 3.91
C ALA A 28 -5.90 2.37 5.02
N SER A 29 -7.07 2.65 5.60
CA SER A 29 -7.23 3.56 6.75
C SER A 29 -6.47 3.08 8.00
N ASP A 30 -6.51 1.78 8.26
CA ASP A 30 -5.91 1.19 9.45
C ASP A 30 -4.38 1.22 9.33
N LEU A 31 -3.86 0.95 8.13
CA LEU A 31 -2.43 1.09 7.83
C LEU A 31 -1.98 2.55 7.89
N LEU A 32 -2.77 3.49 7.38
CA LEU A 32 -2.41 4.92 7.41
C LEU A 32 -2.27 5.45 8.84
N ASN A 33 -3.10 4.96 9.77
CA ASN A 33 -3.09 5.38 11.18
C ASN A 33 -2.15 4.54 12.07
N GLY A 34 -1.88 3.28 11.70
CA GLY A 34 -1.12 2.34 12.52
C GLY A 34 0.35 2.20 12.15
N LEU A 35 0.75 2.56 10.93
CA LEU A 35 2.14 2.47 10.50
C LEU A 35 3.00 3.61 11.04
N SER A 36 4.28 3.31 11.30
CA SER A 36 5.25 4.34 11.66
C SER A 36 5.46 5.35 10.54
N GLU A 37 5.82 6.59 10.89
CA GLU A 37 6.13 7.63 9.90
C GLU A 37 7.26 7.22 8.95
N ARG A 38 8.25 6.49 9.47
CA ARG A 38 9.34 5.91 8.66
C ARG A 38 8.80 4.98 7.58
N THR A 39 7.89 4.08 7.93
CA THR A 39 7.27 3.15 6.97
C THR A 39 6.43 3.90 5.94
N LEU A 40 5.66 4.91 6.38
CA LEU A 40 4.81 5.72 5.50
C LEU A 40 5.60 6.53 4.47
N LYS A 41 6.85 6.89 4.77
CA LYS A 41 7.79 7.59 3.87
C LYS A 41 8.47 6.67 2.84
N THR A 42 8.22 5.36 2.88
CA THR A 42 8.81 4.40 1.91
C THR A 42 8.38 4.73 0.49
N CYS A 43 9.33 4.85 -0.44
CA CYS A 43 9.04 4.98 -1.87
C CYS A 43 8.37 3.70 -2.36
N ALA A 44 7.20 3.85 -2.99
CA ALA A 44 6.41 2.72 -3.43
C ALA A 44 5.67 3.01 -4.74
N HIS A 45 5.32 1.94 -5.42
CA HIS A 45 4.48 1.92 -6.60
C HIS A 45 3.20 1.15 -6.31
N HIS A 46 2.07 1.69 -6.77
CA HIS A 46 0.77 1.04 -6.68
C HIS A 46 0.30 0.63 -8.06
N GLN A 47 0.24 -0.68 -8.29
CA GLN A 47 -0.40 -1.28 -9.45
C GLN A 47 -1.85 -1.59 -9.09
N GLN A 48 -2.78 -0.82 -9.65
CA GLN A 48 -4.21 -0.93 -9.32
C GLN A 48 -4.73 -2.36 -9.52
N GLY A 49 -5.49 -2.85 -8.53
CA GLY A 49 -6.05 -4.20 -8.56
C GLY A 49 -5.04 -5.33 -8.37
N MET A 50 -3.74 -5.04 -8.20
CA MET A 50 -2.70 -6.06 -8.02
C MET A 50 -1.94 -5.91 -6.71
N TYR A 51 -1.12 -4.87 -6.56
CA TYR A 51 -0.21 -4.76 -5.42
C TYR A 51 0.34 -3.34 -5.19
N ILE A 52 0.91 -3.16 -4.00
CA ILE A 52 1.81 -2.06 -3.64
C ILE A 52 3.19 -2.66 -3.41
N ALA A 53 4.20 -2.19 -4.14
CA ALA A 53 5.59 -2.63 -4.01
C ALA A 53 6.52 -1.46 -3.69
N GLU A 54 7.58 -1.71 -2.93
CA GLU A 54 8.63 -0.73 -2.70
C GLU A 54 9.38 -0.43 -4.00
N ILE A 55 9.92 0.79 -4.11
CA ILE A 55 10.85 1.16 -5.16
C ILE A 55 12.23 1.25 -4.51
N ASN A 56 13.20 0.50 -5.02
CA ASN A 56 14.57 0.51 -4.50
C ASN A 56 15.33 1.79 -4.91
N ASP A 57 16.54 1.97 -4.37
CA ASP A 57 17.36 3.16 -4.63
C ASP A 57 17.75 3.32 -6.12
N ALA A 58 17.71 2.23 -6.89
CA ALA A 58 17.96 2.24 -8.32
C ALA A 58 16.70 2.49 -9.17
N GLY A 59 15.54 2.72 -8.54
CA GLY A 59 14.28 3.05 -9.21
C GLY A 59 13.47 1.85 -9.72
N TYR A 60 13.86 0.63 -9.35
CA TYR A 60 13.16 -0.60 -9.77
C TYR A 60 12.16 -1.07 -8.72
N LEU A 61 11.15 -1.83 -9.17
CA LEU A 61 10.22 -2.52 -8.27
C LEU A 61 10.97 -3.55 -7.43
N GLY A 62 10.90 -3.38 -6.11
CA GLY A 62 11.46 -4.28 -5.12
C GLY A 62 10.41 -5.21 -4.54
N ARG A 63 10.45 -5.39 -3.22
CA ARG A 63 9.50 -6.21 -2.47
C ARG A 63 8.05 -5.70 -2.62
N VAL A 64 7.13 -6.64 -2.83
CA VAL A 64 5.70 -6.39 -2.66
C VAL A 64 5.40 -6.22 -1.16
N ILE A 65 4.93 -5.03 -0.78
CA ILE A 65 4.57 -4.68 0.59
C ILE A 65 3.17 -5.20 0.89
N TYR A 66 2.22 -4.96 -0.03
CA TYR A 66 0.84 -5.40 0.09
C TYR A 66 0.29 -5.90 -1.23
N ARG A 67 -0.51 -6.97 -1.21
CA ARG A 67 -1.33 -7.38 -2.35
C ARG A 67 -2.72 -6.77 -2.22
N VAL A 68 -3.29 -6.31 -3.33
CA VAL A 68 -4.66 -5.78 -3.36
C VAL A 68 -5.62 -6.96 -3.47
N LYS A 69 -6.52 -7.07 -2.50
CA LYS A 69 -7.69 -7.96 -2.57
C LYS A 69 -8.93 -7.11 -2.75
N GLN A 70 -9.55 -7.23 -3.92
CA GLN A 70 -10.88 -6.67 -4.11
C GLN A 70 -11.87 -7.52 -3.33
N LYS A 71 -12.69 -6.88 -2.51
CA LYS A 71 -13.81 -7.56 -1.89
C LYS A 71 -14.90 -7.68 -2.95
N VAL A 72 -15.11 -8.90 -3.45
CA VAL A 72 -16.23 -9.24 -4.35
C VAL A 72 -17.54 -9.10 -3.60
#